data_AF-A0A7C4GNV1-F1
#
_entry.id   AF-A0A7C4GNV1-F1
#
_cell.length_a   1.000
_cell.length_b   1.000
_cell.length_c   1.000
_cell.angle_alpha   90.00
_cell.angle_beta   90.00
_cell.angle_gamma   90.00
#
_symmetry.space_group_name_H-M   'P 1'
#
loop_
_entity.id
_entity.type
_entity.pdbx_description
1 polymer ?
#
loop_
_entity_poly.entity_id
_entity_poly.type
_entity_poly.pdbx_seq_one_letter_code
_entity_poly.pdbx_strand_id
1 'polypeptide(L)'
;MVFGRRYVKTRFELNALKSSSPIYVILSRIDLRCAKLTIPSEPTTVEGEIRKLPYSLDRFALKHFVSFDVKGAEKEINVVLVFSDREPVEDFIGVLQKRGIRVEEAPLSSDEVRKIVEGRKQALLESYIRLALRNYLRSHGYTPRYVGRRTLWSRGVDDRYLYIVDVDVDAEELAGYISADTKVHSSTSLWDKIAGGSLTMVNLQELVDSTVLVPYGESGFAYGKISGFLWQKVSEEIKMNGGGLNLYEYYRSKKGVDIDPEEHPVIKIRLSAPERDKELYYPP
;
A
#
# COMPACT_ATOMS: atom_id res chain seq x y z
N MET A 1 3.02 43.07 23.68
CA MET A 1 1.99 42.56 22.74
C MET A 1 2.36 41.11 22.43
N VAL A 2 1.71 40.15 23.08
CA VAL A 2 2.02 38.71 22.96
C VAL A 2 1.03 38.12 21.96
N PHE A 3 1.50 37.75 20.78
CA PHE A 3 0.68 37.02 19.81
C PHE A 3 0.56 35.56 20.26
N GLY A 4 -0.58 35.25 20.88
CA GLY A 4 -0.98 33.89 21.20
C GLY A 4 -1.06 33.07 19.92
N ARG A 5 -0.24 32.01 19.84
CA ARG A 5 -0.38 30.97 18.83
C ARG A 5 -1.76 30.33 19.00
N ARG A 6 -2.68 30.62 18.08
CA ARG A 6 -3.84 29.78 17.85
C ARG A 6 -3.32 28.43 17.38
N TYR A 7 -3.24 27.48 18.30
CA TYR A 7 -3.27 26.08 17.94
C TYR A 7 -4.58 25.86 17.19
N VAL A 8 -4.51 25.75 15.87
CA VAL A 8 -5.59 25.16 15.10
C VAL A 8 -5.68 23.74 15.67
N LYS A 9 -6.73 23.48 16.46
CA LYS A 9 -7.13 22.11 16.80
C LYS A 9 -7.38 21.43 15.46
N THR A 10 -6.40 20.68 14.96
CA THR A 10 -6.61 19.74 13.88
C THR A 10 -7.61 18.73 14.41
N ARG A 11 -8.90 18.97 14.11
CA ARG A 11 -9.95 18.00 14.34
C ARG A 11 -9.68 16.90 13.32
N PHE A 12 -9.03 15.83 13.74
CA PHE A 12 -9.07 14.58 12.98
C PHE A 12 -10.52 14.13 13.01
N GLU A 13 -11.28 14.45 11.96
CA GLU A 13 -12.51 13.72 11.69
C GLU A 13 -12.06 12.34 11.26
N LEU A 14 -12.16 11.40 12.21
CA LEU A 14 -11.89 10.00 11.97
C LEU A 14 -12.93 9.53 10.95
N ASN A 15 -12.55 9.44 9.67
CA ASN A 15 -13.37 8.81 8.62
C ASN A 15 -13.35 7.29 8.80
N ALA A 16 -13.64 6.82 10.03
CA ALA A 16 -13.71 5.42 10.34
C ALA A 16 -15.09 5.05 10.87
N LEU A 17 -15.64 3.99 10.31
CA LEU A 17 -16.85 3.35 10.80
C LEU A 17 -16.44 2.29 11.81
N LYS A 18 -16.95 2.42 13.04
CA LYS A 18 -16.85 1.40 14.09
C LYS A 18 -18.05 0.46 13.99
N SER A 19 -17.83 -0.84 14.18
CA SER A 19 -18.91 -1.81 14.30
C SER A 19 -19.84 -1.45 15.46
N SER A 20 -21.15 -1.55 15.25
CA SER A 20 -22.16 -1.28 16.28
C SER A 20 -22.17 -2.28 17.43
N SER A 21 -21.45 -3.39 17.30
CA SER A 21 -21.30 -4.43 18.32
C SER A 21 -19.94 -5.12 18.16
N PRO A 22 -19.40 -5.75 19.22
CA PRO A 22 -18.18 -6.54 19.11
C PRO A 22 -18.30 -7.63 18.03
N ILE A 23 -17.31 -7.69 17.15
CA ILE A 23 -17.30 -8.60 16.00
C ILE A 23 -16.89 -10.02 16.40
N TYR A 24 -16.33 -10.23 17.59
CA TYR A 24 -15.95 -11.57 18.07
C TYR A 24 -17.16 -12.51 18.19
N VAL A 25 -18.38 -11.97 18.27
CA VAL A 25 -19.62 -12.74 18.26
C VAL A 25 -19.75 -13.60 17.00
N ILE A 26 -19.10 -13.24 15.91
CA ILE A 26 -19.01 -14.06 14.69
C ILE A 26 -18.35 -15.41 15.00
N LEU A 27 -17.28 -15.41 15.81
CA LEU A 27 -16.51 -16.62 16.13
C LEU A 27 -17.30 -17.62 16.98
N SER A 28 -18.30 -17.16 17.75
CA SER A 28 -19.11 -18.04 18.60
C SER A 28 -20.38 -18.55 17.92
N ARG A 29 -20.74 -18.00 16.75
CA ARG A 29 -21.97 -18.36 16.02
C ARG A 29 -21.75 -19.31 14.84
N ILE A 30 -20.49 -19.59 14.53
CA ILE A 30 -20.09 -20.38 13.38
C ILE A 30 -19.36 -21.63 13.88
N ASP A 31 -19.65 -22.78 13.28
CA ASP A 31 -18.86 -23.99 13.52
C ASP A 31 -17.49 -23.82 12.86
N LEU A 32 -16.48 -23.48 13.67
CA LEU A 32 -15.13 -23.20 13.20
C LEU A 32 -14.25 -24.44 13.26
N ARG A 33 -13.50 -24.65 12.19
CA ARG A 33 -12.45 -25.68 12.07
C ARG A 33 -11.11 -25.00 11.82
N CYS A 34 -10.03 -25.70 12.13
CA CYS A 34 -8.68 -25.21 11.85
C CYS A 34 -7.87 -26.22 11.05
N ALA A 35 -6.98 -25.71 10.20
CA ALA A 35 -5.90 -26.46 9.59
C ALA A 35 -4.58 -25.75 9.90
N LYS A 36 -3.59 -26.51 10.38
CA LYS A 36 -2.22 -26.02 10.52
C LYS A 36 -1.43 -26.54 9.33
N LEU A 37 -0.96 -25.63 8.50
CA LEU A 37 -0.11 -25.92 7.35
C LEU A 37 1.33 -25.58 7.69
N THR A 38 2.21 -26.56 7.57
CA THR A 38 3.66 -26.38 7.63
C THR A 38 4.20 -26.44 6.21
N ILE A 39 4.90 -25.38 5.81
CA ILE A 39 5.46 -25.23 4.47
C ILE A 39 6.97 -25.06 4.61
N PRO A 40 7.79 -26.00 4.10
CA PRO A 40 9.24 -25.86 4.13
C PRO A 40 9.67 -24.56 3.42
N SER A 41 10.50 -23.74 4.07
CA SER A 41 10.99 -22.49 3.49
C SER A 41 12.39 -22.71 2.90
N GLU A 42 12.46 -23.00 1.60
CA GLU A 42 13.67 -22.71 0.81
C GLU A 42 13.50 -21.35 0.11
N PRO A 43 14.59 -20.59 -0.14
CA PRO A 43 14.55 -19.13 -0.10
C PRO A 43 13.74 -18.47 -1.23
N THR A 44 13.07 -17.37 -0.88
CA THR A 44 12.34 -16.37 -1.72
C THR A 44 11.07 -16.81 -2.46
N THR A 45 11.01 -18.01 -3.05
CA THR A 45 9.86 -18.41 -3.88
C THR A 45 8.60 -18.67 -3.06
N VAL A 46 8.74 -19.33 -1.90
CA VAL A 46 7.61 -19.67 -1.03
C VAL A 46 7.01 -18.43 -0.38
N GLU A 47 7.84 -17.48 0.05
CA GLU A 47 7.38 -16.26 0.71
C GLU A 47 6.51 -15.39 -0.22
N GLY A 48 6.88 -15.31 -1.51
CA GLY A 48 6.08 -14.61 -2.53
C GLY A 48 4.69 -15.23 -2.72
N GLU A 49 4.57 -16.55 -2.60
CA GLU A 49 3.29 -17.26 -2.72
C GLU A 49 2.43 -17.13 -1.46
N ILE A 50 3.02 -17.18 -0.28
CA ILE A 50 2.29 -16.94 0.97
C ILE A 50 1.81 -15.48 1.06
N ARG A 51 2.57 -14.51 0.55
CA ARG A 51 2.10 -13.12 0.41
C ARG A 51 0.86 -12.99 -0.50
N LYS A 52 0.61 -13.97 -1.37
CA LYS A 52 -0.58 -14.03 -2.23
C LYS A 52 -1.79 -14.69 -1.56
N LEU A 53 -1.62 -15.40 -0.44
CA LEU A 53 -2.68 -16.04 0.34
C LEU A 53 -3.93 -15.16 0.53
N PRO A 54 -3.81 -13.87 0.93
CA PRO A 54 -4.99 -13.05 1.15
C PRO A 54 -5.80 -12.81 -0.15
N TYR A 55 -5.13 -12.86 -1.32
CA TYR A 55 -5.78 -12.64 -2.62
C TYR A 55 -6.41 -13.90 -3.20
N SER A 56 -5.94 -15.10 -2.83
CA SER A 56 -6.58 -16.34 -3.25
C SER A 56 -7.85 -16.62 -2.45
N LEU A 57 -7.87 -16.23 -1.17
CA LEU A 57 -8.97 -16.50 -0.24
C LEU A 57 -10.10 -15.47 -0.27
N ASP A 58 -9.84 -14.23 -0.72
CA ASP A 58 -10.85 -13.17 -0.68
C ASP A 58 -12.14 -13.51 -1.45
N ARG A 59 -12.07 -14.25 -2.55
CA ARG A 59 -13.24 -14.68 -3.32
C ARG A 59 -14.23 -15.56 -2.55
N PHE A 60 -13.76 -16.23 -1.49
CA PHE A 60 -14.58 -17.08 -0.62
C PHE A 60 -15.16 -16.31 0.57
N ALA A 61 -14.61 -15.14 0.89
CA ALA A 61 -15.13 -14.28 1.93
C ALA A 61 -16.58 -13.86 1.61
N LEU A 62 -17.38 -13.60 2.64
CA LEU A 62 -18.83 -13.37 2.63
C LEU A 62 -19.69 -14.63 2.40
N LYS A 63 -19.20 -15.65 1.68
CA LYS A 63 -19.88 -16.96 1.54
C LYS A 63 -19.48 -17.94 2.64
N HIS A 64 -18.19 -17.93 2.98
CA HIS A 64 -17.62 -18.75 4.05
C HIS A 64 -16.89 -17.84 5.05
N PHE A 65 -16.85 -18.26 6.31
CA PHE A 65 -15.85 -17.72 7.22
C PHE A 65 -14.52 -18.34 6.84
N VAL A 66 -13.53 -17.48 6.54
CA VAL A 66 -12.15 -17.88 6.34
C VAL A 66 -11.25 -16.80 6.91
N SER A 67 -10.25 -17.24 7.66
CA SER A 67 -9.29 -16.40 8.37
C SER A 67 -7.97 -17.13 8.43
N PHE A 68 -6.88 -16.39 8.55
CA PHE A 68 -5.56 -16.98 8.64
C PHE A 68 -4.62 -16.14 9.49
N ASP A 69 -3.63 -16.82 10.07
CA ASP A 69 -2.46 -16.23 10.72
C ASP A 69 -1.18 -16.91 10.20
N VAL A 70 -0.18 -16.12 9.85
CA VAL A 70 1.08 -16.59 9.25
C VAL A 70 2.23 -16.29 10.21
N LYS A 71 3.00 -17.31 10.55
CA LYS A 71 4.23 -17.19 11.33
C LYS A 71 5.40 -17.76 10.55
N GLY A 72 6.33 -16.89 10.15
CA GLY A 72 7.58 -17.30 9.51
C GLY A 72 8.62 -17.70 10.55
N ALA A 73 9.34 -18.79 10.27
CA ALA A 73 10.58 -19.20 10.94
C ALA A 73 11.68 -19.41 9.87
N GLU A 74 12.94 -19.54 10.29
CA GLU A 74 14.10 -19.61 9.37
C GLU A 74 14.03 -20.74 8.32
N LYS A 75 13.30 -21.83 8.62
CA LYS A 75 13.26 -23.05 7.78
C LYS A 75 11.86 -23.48 7.39
N GLU A 76 10.82 -22.83 7.93
CA GLU A 76 9.44 -23.17 7.66
C GLU A 76 8.51 -21.97 7.85
N ILE A 77 7.40 -21.98 7.11
CA ILE A 77 6.30 -21.05 7.29
C ILE A 77 5.12 -21.86 7.85
N ASN A 78 4.64 -21.42 9.01
CA ASN A 78 3.44 -21.97 9.62
C ASN A 78 2.25 -21.09 9.26
N VAL A 79 1.26 -21.65 8.57
CA VAL A 79 -0.01 -20.98 8.30
C VAL A 79 -1.09 -21.67 9.09
N VAL A 80 -1.76 -20.92 9.98
CA VAL A 80 -2.96 -21.38 10.67
C VAL A 80 -4.15 -20.84 9.91
N LEU A 81 -4.96 -21.73 9.35
CA LEU A 81 -6.22 -21.40 8.69
C LEU A 81 -7.38 -21.73 9.63
N VAL A 82 -8.33 -20.82 9.75
CA VAL A 82 -9.59 -21.00 10.48
C VAL A 82 -10.74 -20.79 9.53
N PHE A 83 -11.67 -21.73 9.46
CA PHE A 83 -12.69 -21.76 8.42
C PHE A 83 -14.01 -22.39 8.86
N SER A 84 -15.11 -21.98 8.24
CA SER A 84 -16.43 -22.60 8.43
C SER A 84 -16.69 -23.77 7.47
N ASP A 85 -16.03 -23.76 6.32
CA ASP A 85 -16.13 -24.79 5.28
C ASP A 85 -14.73 -25.14 4.77
N ARG A 86 -14.53 -26.39 4.35
CA ARG A 86 -13.22 -26.89 3.94
C ARG A 86 -12.85 -26.46 2.52
N GLU A 87 -13.82 -26.10 1.68
CA GLU A 87 -13.62 -25.69 0.27
C GLU A 87 -12.52 -24.62 0.08
N PRO A 88 -12.50 -23.48 0.81
CA PRO A 88 -11.49 -22.45 0.61
C PRO A 88 -10.06 -22.91 0.94
N VAL A 89 -9.93 -23.84 1.88
CA VAL A 89 -8.64 -24.38 2.31
C VAL A 89 -8.11 -25.40 1.31
N GLU A 90 -8.98 -26.29 0.83
CA GLU A 90 -8.61 -27.29 -0.18
C GLU A 90 -8.19 -26.63 -1.49
N ASP A 91 -8.91 -25.60 -1.93
CA ASP A 91 -8.52 -24.81 -3.10
C ASP A 91 -7.12 -24.18 -2.92
N PHE A 92 -6.88 -23.56 -1.76
CA PHE A 92 -5.60 -22.94 -1.46
C PHE A 92 -4.44 -23.95 -1.44
N ILE A 93 -4.61 -25.07 -0.75
CA ILE A 93 -3.61 -26.16 -0.72
C ILE A 93 -3.36 -26.68 -2.14
N GLY A 94 -4.43 -26.88 -2.92
CA GLY A 94 -4.33 -27.31 -4.31
C GLY A 94 -3.54 -26.33 -5.18
N VAL A 95 -3.68 -25.02 -4.97
CA VAL A 95 -2.88 -24.00 -5.66
C VAL A 95 -1.40 -24.10 -5.31
N LEU A 96 -1.06 -24.28 -4.02
CA LEU A 96 0.33 -24.46 -3.59
C LEU A 96 0.95 -25.73 -4.18
N GLN A 97 0.25 -26.85 -4.10
CA GLN A 97 0.71 -28.14 -4.61
C GLN A 97 0.93 -28.12 -6.13
N LYS A 98 0.03 -27.48 -6.90
CA LYS A 98 0.20 -27.28 -8.36
C LYS A 98 1.45 -26.49 -8.73
N ARG A 99 1.97 -25.68 -7.80
CA ARG A 99 3.23 -24.92 -7.97
C ARG A 99 4.45 -25.66 -7.43
N GLY A 100 4.31 -26.95 -7.09
CA GLY A 100 5.39 -27.76 -6.55
C GLY A 100 5.74 -27.45 -5.09
N ILE A 101 4.90 -26.69 -4.39
CA ILE A 101 5.12 -26.38 -2.98
C ILE A 101 4.58 -27.55 -2.14
N ARG A 102 5.47 -28.22 -1.40
CA ARG A 102 5.08 -29.24 -0.44
C ARG A 102 4.38 -28.57 0.76
N VAL A 103 3.22 -29.11 1.11
CA VAL A 103 2.42 -28.65 2.25
C VAL A 103 2.17 -29.85 3.15
N GLU A 104 2.50 -29.72 4.43
CA GLU A 104 2.16 -30.69 5.46
C GLU A 104 0.99 -30.14 6.27
N GLU A 105 -0.15 -30.84 6.25
CA GLU A 105 -1.33 -30.49 7.03
C GLU A 105 -1.39 -31.36 8.28
N ALA A 106 -1.56 -30.74 9.44
CA ALA A 106 -1.85 -31.44 10.68
C ALA A 106 -3.32 -31.18 11.08
N PRO A 107 -4.14 -32.23 11.25
CA PRO A 107 -5.47 -32.09 11.82
C PRO A 107 -5.35 -31.68 13.29
N LEU A 108 -6.29 -30.86 13.76
CA LEU A 108 -6.33 -30.34 15.13
C LEU A 108 -7.57 -30.87 15.84
N SER A 109 -7.42 -31.22 17.11
CA SER A 109 -8.56 -31.55 17.99
C SER A 109 -9.42 -30.32 18.28
N SER A 110 -10.67 -30.53 18.69
CA SER A 110 -11.60 -29.45 19.04
C SER A 110 -11.06 -28.54 20.16
N ASP A 111 -10.31 -29.08 21.12
CA ASP A 111 -9.71 -28.29 22.19
C ASP A 111 -8.54 -27.43 21.69
N GLU A 112 -7.75 -27.93 20.74
CA GLU A 112 -6.68 -27.15 20.10
C GLU A 112 -7.25 -26.04 19.23
N VAL A 113 -8.31 -26.33 18.46
CA VAL A 113 -9.07 -25.33 17.70
C VAL A 113 -9.54 -24.21 18.63
N ARG A 114 -10.20 -24.56 19.75
CA ARG A 114 -10.66 -23.56 20.73
C ARG A 114 -9.50 -22.72 21.27
N LYS A 115 -8.39 -23.34 21.65
CA LYS A 115 -7.20 -22.62 22.14
C LYS A 115 -6.63 -21.65 21.11
N ILE A 116 -6.58 -22.05 19.84
CA ILE A 116 -6.10 -21.19 18.74
C ILE A 116 -7.05 -20.00 18.54
N VAL A 117 -8.35 -20.27 18.46
CA VAL A 117 -9.36 -19.23 18.25
C VAL A 117 -9.33 -18.24 19.41
N GLU A 118 -9.34 -18.70 20.66
CA GLU A 118 -9.27 -17.86 21.85
C GLU A 118 -7.96 -17.09 21.97
N GLY A 119 -6.82 -17.73 21.73
CA GLY A 119 -5.51 -17.11 21.85
C GLY A 119 -5.14 -16.16 20.71
N ARG A 120 -5.89 -16.15 19.60
CA ARG A 120 -5.59 -15.32 18.41
C ARG A 120 -6.81 -14.58 17.86
N LYS A 121 -7.84 -14.35 18.69
CA LYS A 121 -9.11 -13.70 18.28
C LYS A 121 -8.91 -12.47 17.41
N GLN A 122 -8.11 -11.52 17.90
CA GLN A 122 -7.89 -10.24 17.21
C GLN A 122 -7.32 -10.46 15.81
N ALA A 123 -6.19 -11.17 15.69
CA ALA A 123 -5.54 -11.42 14.40
C ALA A 123 -6.47 -12.16 13.41
N LEU A 124 -7.25 -13.12 13.93
CA LEU A 124 -8.20 -13.87 13.10
C LEU A 124 -9.35 -12.98 12.59
N LEU A 125 -9.86 -12.09 13.44
CA LEU A 125 -10.91 -11.14 13.09
C LEU A 125 -10.42 -10.08 12.10
N GLU A 126 -9.22 -9.52 12.32
CA GLU A 126 -8.58 -8.60 11.38
C GLU A 126 -8.40 -9.24 10.00
N SER A 127 -7.92 -10.49 9.97
CA SER A 127 -7.76 -11.27 8.74
C SER A 127 -9.09 -11.48 8.03
N TYR A 128 -10.13 -11.91 8.76
CA TYR A 128 -11.48 -12.10 8.21
C TYR A 128 -12.05 -10.80 7.63
N ILE A 129 -11.99 -9.69 8.36
CA ILE A 129 -12.52 -8.40 7.89
C ILE A 129 -11.75 -7.91 6.68
N ARG A 130 -10.41 -8.05 6.65
CA ARG A 130 -9.59 -7.70 5.47
C ARG A 130 -10.01 -8.47 4.24
N LEU A 131 -10.29 -9.78 4.36
CA LEU A 131 -10.78 -10.60 3.25
C LEU A 131 -12.19 -10.17 2.82
N ALA A 132 -13.10 -9.97 3.78
CA ALA A 132 -14.48 -9.52 3.51
C ALA A 132 -14.51 -8.16 2.81
N LEU A 133 -13.71 -7.20 3.27
CA LEU A 133 -13.57 -5.88 2.67
C LEU A 133 -13.02 -5.96 1.24
N ARG A 134 -12.00 -6.78 1.00
CA ARG A 134 -11.45 -7.00 -0.35
C ARG A 134 -12.50 -7.56 -1.30
N ASN A 135 -13.26 -8.56 -0.86
CA ASN A 135 -14.35 -9.14 -1.63
C ASN A 135 -15.43 -8.10 -1.94
N TYR A 136 -15.83 -7.32 -0.93
CA TYR A 136 -16.78 -6.22 -1.07
C TYR A 136 -16.30 -5.19 -2.10
N LEU A 137 -15.06 -4.70 -1.98
CA LEU A 137 -14.49 -3.73 -2.92
C LEU A 137 -14.49 -4.26 -4.36
N ARG A 138 -14.04 -5.50 -4.57
CA ARG A 138 -14.03 -6.13 -5.91
C ARG A 138 -15.43 -6.29 -6.50
N SER A 139 -16.40 -6.76 -5.71
CA SER A 139 -17.78 -6.91 -6.17
C SER A 139 -18.45 -5.59 -6.53
N HIS A 140 -17.92 -4.46 -6.03
CA HIS A 140 -18.36 -3.10 -6.35
C HIS A 140 -17.48 -2.41 -7.40
N GLY A 141 -16.65 -3.17 -8.13
CA GLY A 141 -15.84 -2.65 -9.24
C GLY A 141 -14.56 -1.93 -8.84
N TYR A 142 -14.12 -2.04 -7.59
CA TYR A 142 -12.82 -1.50 -7.17
C TYR A 142 -11.69 -2.48 -7.48
N THR A 143 -10.63 -1.96 -8.08
CA THR A 143 -9.39 -2.68 -8.40
C THR A 143 -8.24 -2.18 -7.52
N PRO A 144 -7.36 -3.07 -7.03
CA PRO A 144 -6.17 -2.66 -6.30
C PRO A 144 -5.17 -1.95 -7.22
N ARG A 145 -4.54 -0.89 -6.72
CA ARG A 145 -3.45 -0.12 -7.33
C ARG A 145 -2.27 -0.09 -6.39
N TYR A 146 -1.09 -0.45 -6.89
CA TYR A 146 0.14 -0.43 -6.11
C TYR A 146 0.82 0.93 -6.26
N VAL A 147 0.94 1.66 -5.17
CA VAL A 147 1.68 2.94 -5.11
C VAL A 147 2.79 2.81 -4.07
N GLY A 148 4.02 2.62 -4.54
CA GLY A 148 5.14 2.25 -3.70
C GLY A 148 4.88 0.92 -2.97
N ARG A 149 4.89 0.94 -1.63
CA ARG A 149 4.62 -0.24 -0.78
C ARG A 149 3.16 -0.38 -0.34
N ARG A 150 2.29 0.57 -0.70
CA ARG A 150 0.88 0.56 -0.27
C ARG A 150 -0.02 0.02 -1.38
N THR A 151 -1.06 -0.70 -0.96
CA THR A 151 -2.17 -1.07 -1.84
C THR A 151 -3.29 -0.06 -1.65
N LEU A 152 -3.63 0.64 -2.72
CA LEU A 152 -4.76 1.57 -2.81
C LEU A 152 -5.86 0.94 -3.65
N TRP A 153 -7.07 1.49 -3.62
CA TRP A 153 -8.19 1.01 -4.44
C TRP A 153 -8.64 2.11 -5.39
N SER A 154 -9.14 1.72 -6.56
CA SER A 154 -9.70 2.63 -7.57
C SER A 154 -10.90 1.96 -8.25
N ARG A 155 -11.96 2.70 -8.58
CA ARG A 155 -13.14 2.15 -9.28
C ARG A 155 -12.94 1.97 -10.79
N GLY A 156 -11.76 2.27 -11.31
CA GLY A 156 -11.39 2.14 -12.71
C GLY A 156 -9.95 2.56 -13.00
N VAL A 157 -9.57 2.59 -14.28
CA VAL A 157 -8.29 3.20 -14.72
C VAL A 157 -8.36 4.72 -14.67
N ASP A 158 -9.54 5.29 -14.94
CA ASP A 158 -9.77 6.73 -15.00
C ASP A 158 -10.31 7.32 -13.69
N ASP A 159 -10.32 6.52 -12.60
CA ASP A 159 -10.75 7.04 -11.31
C ASP A 159 -9.73 8.05 -10.79
N ARG A 160 -10.17 9.30 -10.66
CA ARG A 160 -9.35 10.38 -10.13
C ARG A 160 -8.97 10.15 -8.67
N TYR A 161 -9.73 9.32 -7.96
CA TYR A 161 -9.52 9.02 -6.55
C TYR A 161 -8.89 7.63 -6.37
N LEU A 162 -7.90 7.59 -5.48
CA LEU A 162 -7.32 6.39 -4.92
C LEU A 162 -7.76 6.29 -3.45
N TYR A 163 -8.44 5.22 -3.10
CA TYR A 163 -8.96 5.00 -1.75
C TYR A 163 -7.93 4.21 -0.95
N ILE A 164 -7.46 4.79 0.14
CA ILE A 164 -6.71 4.11 1.19
C ILE A 164 -7.77 3.57 2.14
N VAL A 165 -8.03 2.26 2.11
CA VAL A 165 -8.97 1.64 3.04
C VAL A 165 -8.19 0.77 3.99
N ASP A 166 -8.35 1.01 5.28
CA ASP A 166 -7.70 0.24 6.34
C ASP A 166 -8.72 -0.37 7.29
N VAL A 167 -8.30 -1.43 7.95
CA VAL A 167 -9.14 -2.27 8.80
C VAL A 167 -8.35 -2.75 9.99
N ASP A 168 -8.89 -2.44 11.15
CA ASP A 168 -8.33 -2.74 12.47
C ASP A 168 -9.40 -3.35 13.37
N VAL A 169 -8.95 -4.09 14.38
CA VAL A 169 -9.82 -4.62 15.44
C VAL A 169 -9.29 -4.14 16.77
N ASP A 170 -10.19 -3.59 17.58
CA ASP A 170 -9.88 -3.20 18.96
C ASP A 170 -9.42 -4.43 19.77
N ALA A 171 -8.27 -4.36 20.44
CA ALA A 171 -7.79 -5.50 21.22
C ALA A 171 -8.64 -5.77 22.48
N GLU A 172 -9.29 -4.75 23.05
CA GLU A 172 -10.06 -4.85 24.29
C GLU A 172 -11.53 -5.15 24.00
N GLU A 173 -12.16 -4.34 23.16
CA GLU A 173 -13.58 -4.45 22.84
C GLU A 173 -13.86 -5.47 21.73
N LEU A 174 -12.83 -5.87 20.97
CA LEU A 174 -12.97 -6.67 19.75
C LEU A 174 -14.02 -6.06 18.82
N ALA A 175 -14.02 -4.73 18.71
CA ALA A 175 -14.81 -3.98 17.74
C ALA A 175 -14.02 -3.82 16.45
N GLY A 176 -14.69 -3.94 15.29
CA GLY A 176 -14.06 -3.71 14.00
C GLY A 176 -14.10 -2.24 13.62
N TYR A 177 -13.02 -1.73 13.06
CA TYR A 177 -12.94 -0.40 12.47
C TYR A 177 -12.60 -0.52 11.00
N ILE A 178 -13.31 0.24 10.16
CA ILE A 178 -12.97 0.44 8.76
C ILE A 178 -12.73 1.93 8.59
N SER A 179 -11.49 2.32 8.25
CA SER A 179 -11.17 3.70 7.90
C SER A 179 -10.98 3.83 6.40
N ALA A 180 -11.39 4.97 5.85
CA ALA A 180 -11.19 5.26 4.44
C ALA A 180 -10.69 6.70 4.26
N ASP A 181 -9.52 6.83 3.67
CA ASP A 181 -8.99 8.10 3.18
C ASP A 181 -8.97 8.10 1.65
N THR A 182 -9.13 9.29 1.07
CA THR A 182 -9.03 9.48 -0.38
C THR A 182 -7.77 10.23 -0.73
N LYS A 183 -6.97 9.67 -1.64
CA LYS A 183 -5.88 10.36 -2.32
C LYS A 183 -6.35 10.69 -3.73
N VAL A 184 -6.42 11.96 -4.08
CA VAL A 184 -6.58 12.36 -5.47
C VAL A 184 -5.24 12.09 -6.18
N HIS A 185 -5.26 11.48 -7.37
CA HIS A 185 -4.08 11.55 -8.24
C HIS A 185 -3.68 13.03 -8.33
N SER A 186 -2.42 13.41 -8.06
CA SER A 186 -1.96 14.73 -8.48
C SER A 186 -1.83 14.68 -10.00
N SER A 187 -2.95 14.80 -10.70
CA SER A 187 -3.09 14.67 -12.14
C SER A 187 -2.68 15.95 -12.87
N THR A 188 -1.85 16.77 -12.24
CA THR A 188 -1.41 18.06 -12.76
C THR A 188 0.05 18.15 -12.38
N SER A 189 0.93 18.04 -13.37
CA SER A 189 2.37 18.27 -13.20
C SER A 189 2.59 19.65 -12.57
N LEU A 190 3.76 19.90 -11.98
CA LEU A 190 4.02 21.26 -11.52
C LEU A 190 3.97 22.20 -12.74
N TRP A 191 4.38 21.74 -13.91
CA TRP A 191 4.24 22.45 -15.17
C TRP A 191 2.80 22.86 -15.49
N ASP A 192 1.84 21.93 -15.47
CA ASP A 192 0.44 22.22 -15.80
C ASP A 192 -0.15 23.23 -14.80
N LYS A 193 0.31 23.19 -13.54
CA LYS A 193 -0.10 24.17 -12.52
C LYS A 193 0.46 25.56 -12.79
N ILE A 194 1.70 25.63 -13.28
CA ILE A 194 2.38 26.88 -13.68
C ILE A 194 1.74 27.45 -14.94
N ALA A 195 1.65 26.65 -16.01
CA ALA A 195 1.09 27.02 -17.30
C ALA A 195 -0.39 27.43 -17.19
N GLY A 196 -1.15 26.75 -16.31
CA GLY A 196 -2.54 27.11 -16.00
C GLY A 196 -2.72 28.30 -15.06
N GLY A 197 -1.63 28.94 -14.60
CA GLY A 197 -1.67 30.11 -13.71
C GLY A 197 -2.13 29.82 -12.26
N SER A 198 -2.34 28.55 -11.92
CA SER A 198 -2.75 28.11 -10.57
C SER A 198 -1.62 28.17 -9.54
N LEU A 199 -0.38 28.26 -10.00
CA LEU A 199 0.82 28.38 -9.19
C LEU A 199 1.67 29.54 -9.71
N THR A 200 1.87 30.57 -8.89
CA THR A 200 2.72 31.70 -9.23
C THR A 200 4.17 31.47 -8.80
N MET A 201 5.08 32.31 -9.28
CA MET A 201 6.50 32.32 -8.86
C MET A 201 6.69 32.43 -7.34
N VAL A 202 5.80 33.13 -6.66
CA VAL A 202 5.84 33.28 -5.19
C VAL A 202 5.46 31.96 -4.51
N ASN A 203 4.44 31.27 -5.03
CA ASN A 203 4.00 29.98 -4.52
C ASN A 203 4.98 28.84 -4.79
N LEU A 204 5.78 28.95 -5.86
CA LEU A 204 6.86 27.99 -6.12
C LEU A 204 7.88 27.97 -4.98
N GLN A 205 8.28 29.14 -4.47
CA GLN A 205 9.21 29.22 -3.34
C GLN A 205 8.65 28.61 -2.05
N GLU A 206 7.33 28.63 -1.85
CA GLU A 206 6.67 27.98 -0.71
C GLU A 206 6.80 26.45 -0.76
N LEU A 207 7.12 25.86 -1.92
CA LEU A 207 7.33 24.42 -2.07
C LEU A 207 8.75 23.98 -1.69
N VAL A 208 9.69 24.90 -1.46
CA VAL A 208 11.02 24.54 -0.93
C VAL A 208 10.86 23.81 0.40
N ASP A 209 11.69 22.79 0.62
CA ASP A 209 11.63 21.83 1.73
C ASP A 209 10.43 20.86 1.72
N SER A 210 9.51 20.97 0.76
CA SER A 210 8.43 19.98 0.59
C SER A 210 9.00 18.62 0.20
N THR A 211 8.43 17.58 0.79
CA THR A 211 8.83 16.19 0.51
C THR A 211 8.18 15.73 -0.80
N VAL A 212 9.00 15.16 -1.68
CA VAL A 212 8.60 14.69 -3.02
C VAL A 212 9.10 13.27 -3.26
N LEU A 213 8.37 12.53 -4.09
CA LEU A 213 8.77 11.20 -4.55
C LEU A 213 9.14 11.31 -6.03
N VAL A 214 10.36 10.92 -6.39
CA VAL A 214 10.89 11.12 -7.75
C VAL A 214 11.46 9.85 -8.36
N PRO A 215 11.43 9.71 -9.70
CA PRO A 215 12.08 8.59 -10.38
C PRO A 215 13.58 8.54 -10.07
N TYR A 216 14.11 7.37 -9.72
CA TYR A 216 15.52 7.18 -9.41
C TYR A 216 16.03 5.80 -9.86
N GLY A 217 17.13 5.77 -10.62
CA GLY A 217 17.66 4.54 -11.21
C GLY A 217 16.82 3.99 -12.37
N GLU A 218 16.98 2.71 -12.70
CA GLU A 218 16.31 2.08 -13.85
C GLU A 218 14.82 1.77 -13.62
N SER A 219 14.39 1.54 -12.38
CA SER A 219 13.01 1.14 -12.08
C SER A 219 12.50 1.61 -10.70
N GLY A 220 13.24 2.49 -10.02
CA GLY A 220 12.97 2.89 -8.66
C GLY A 220 12.36 4.28 -8.50
N PHE A 221 11.91 4.55 -7.28
CA PHE A 221 11.57 5.89 -6.81
C PHE A 221 12.38 6.21 -5.54
N ALA A 222 12.74 7.47 -5.37
CA ALA A 222 13.45 7.97 -4.22
C ALA A 222 12.65 9.11 -3.56
N TYR A 223 12.69 9.18 -2.24
CA TYR A 223 12.18 10.33 -1.52
C TYR A 223 13.25 11.42 -1.48
N GLY A 224 12.84 12.65 -1.73
CA GLY A 224 13.68 13.82 -1.63
C GLY A 224 12.92 15.03 -1.10
N LYS A 225 13.63 16.13 -0.95
CA LYS A 225 13.07 17.45 -0.68
C LYS A 225 13.39 18.39 -1.81
N ILE A 226 12.46 19.27 -2.16
CA ILE A 226 12.73 20.36 -3.10
C ILE A 226 13.77 21.28 -2.44
N SER A 227 14.97 21.35 -3.01
CA SER A 227 16.05 22.23 -2.53
C SER A 227 16.04 23.59 -3.21
N GLY A 228 15.29 23.74 -4.31
CA GLY A 228 15.13 24.99 -5.03
C GLY A 228 14.69 24.78 -6.47
N PHE A 229 14.77 25.85 -7.26
CA PHE A 229 14.37 25.88 -8.66
C PHE A 229 15.46 26.56 -9.50
N LEU A 230 15.68 26.08 -10.71
CA LEU A 230 16.48 26.76 -11.72
C LEU A 230 15.55 27.34 -12.77
N TRP A 231 15.59 28.67 -12.94
CA TRP A 231 14.76 29.43 -13.88
C TRP A 231 15.27 29.30 -15.31
N GLN A 232 15.18 28.07 -15.82
CA GLN A 232 15.63 27.65 -17.13
C GLN A 232 14.68 26.57 -17.63
N LYS A 233 14.61 26.42 -18.95
CA LYS A 233 13.80 25.39 -19.59
C LYS A 233 14.46 24.02 -19.44
N VAL A 234 13.66 22.96 -19.50
CA VAL A 234 14.18 21.58 -19.52
C VAL A 234 15.03 21.28 -20.77
N SER A 235 14.85 22.06 -21.84
CA SER A 235 15.67 22.02 -23.07
C SER A 235 16.98 22.79 -22.97
N GLU A 236 17.21 23.57 -21.92
CA GLU A 236 18.46 24.29 -21.68
C GLU A 236 19.47 23.43 -20.92
N GLU A 237 20.77 23.65 -21.20
CA GLU A 237 21.85 22.86 -20.59
C GLU A 237 22.12 23.31 -19.14
N ILE A 238 21.97 22.38 -18.19
CA ILE A 238 22.32 22.57 -16.78
C ILE A 238 23.82 22.30 -16.61
N LYS A 239 24.58 23.33 -16.23
CA LYS A 239 26.02 23.19 -15.95
C LYS A 239 26.23 22.43 -14.64
N MET A 240 26.95 21.31 -14.71
CA MET A 240 27.33 20.48 -13.57
C MET A 240 28.86 20.32 -13.49
N ASN A 241 29.36 19.98 -12.31
CA ASN A 241 30.78 19.64 -12.15
C ASN A 241 31.06 18.31 -12.88
N GLY A 242 31.73 18.39 -14.04
CA GLY A 242 32.06 17.23 -14.87
C GLY A 242 31.23 17.08 -16.16
N GLY A 243 30.38 18.05 -16.51
CA GLY A 243 29.64 18.06 -17.78
C GLY A 243 28.35 18.88 -17.73
N GLY A 244 27.63 18.96 -18.85
CA GLY A 244 26.29 19.52 -18.91
C GLY A 244 25.20 18.44 -18.90
N LEU A 245 24.03 18.78 -18.37
CA LEU A 245 22.83 17.93 -18.38
C LEU A 245 21.73 18.67 -19.14
N ASN A 246 21.21 18.08 -20.22
CA ASN A 246 19.97 18.53 -20.85
C ASN A 246 18.84 17.58 -20.43
N LEU A 247 17.82 18.08 -19.75
CA LEU A 247 16.77 17.21 -19.19
C LEU A 247 15.85 16.67 -20.29
N TYR A 248 15.49 17.49 -21.27
CA TYR A 248 14.71 17.05 -22.42
C TYR A 248 15.40 15.88 -23.16
N GLU A 249 16.68 16.03 -23.49
CA GLU A 249 17.45 14.97 -24.14
C GLU A 249 17.63 13.75 -23.25
N TYR A 250 17.85 13.94 -21.95
CA TYR A 250 17.98 12.85 -20.99
C TYR A 250 16.71 12.00 -20.91
N TYR A 251 15.54 12.62 -20.73
CA TYR A 251 14.27 11.90 -20.63
C TYR A 251 13.90 11.23 -21.96
N ARG A 252 14.10 11.92 -23.09
CA ARG A 252 13.83 11.37 -24.41
C ARG A 252 14.72 10.16 -24.74
N SER A 253 16.02 10.28 -24.54
CA SER A 253 17.00 9.26 -24.97
C SER A 253 17.22 8.13 -23.96
N LYS A 254 17.15 8.40 -22.65
CA LYS A 254 17.42 7.41 -21.60
C LYS A 254 16.17 6.83 -20.97
N LYS A 255 15.05 7.56 -20.98
CA LYS A 255 13.79 7.12 -20.36
C LYS A 255 12.70 6.82 -21.38
N GLY A 256 12.86 7.22 -22.64
CA GLY A 256 11.83 7.08 -23.66
C GLY A 256 10.58 7.90 -23.35
N VAL A 257 10.73 8.98 -22.58
CA VAL A 257 9.65 9.89 -22.18
C VAL A 257 9.80 11.18 -22.96
N ASP A 258 8.74 11.58 -23.64
CA ASP A 258 8.65 12.86 -24.35
C ASP A 258 8.07 13.90 -23.39
N ILE A 259 8.85 14.93 -23.09
CA ILE A 259 8.46 16.07 -22.23
C ILE A 259 8.46 17.34 -23.09
N ASP A 260 7.65 18.33 -22.73
CA ASP A 260 7.62 19.58 -23.50
C ASP A 260 8.95 20.35 -23.30
N PRO A 261 9.70 20.68 -24.37
CA PRO A 261 10.99 21.37 -24.25
C PRO A 261 10.89 22.76 -23.60
N GLU A 262 9.69 23.34 -23.53
CA GLU A 262 9.44 24.66 -22.94
C GLU A 262 9.12 24.61 -21.44
N GLU A 263 9.01 23.41 -20.85
CA GLU A 263 8.75 23.24 -19.42
C GLU A 263 9.79 23.96 -18.57
N HIS A 264 9.33 24.77 -17.61
CA HIS A 264 10.16 25.50 -16.65
C HIS A 264 9.37 25.83 -15.37
N PRO A 265 10.03 26.02 -14.20
CA PRO A 265 11.46 25.87 -13.96
C PRO A 265 11.89 24.42 -13.77
N VAL A 266 13.17 24.14 -13.97
CA VAL A 266 13.77 22.87 -13.53
C VAL A 266 13.75 22.81 -12.00
N ILE A 267 13.26 21.70 -11.45
CA ILE A 267 13.19 21.45 -10.00
C ILE A 267 14.51 20.85 -9.51
N LYS A 268 15.07 21.42 -8.44
CA LYS A 268 16.21 20.85 -7.71
C LYS A 268 15.71 20.02 -6.53
N ILE A 269 16.21 18.80 -6.41
CA ILE A 269 15.78 17.85 -5.38
C ILE A 269 16.99 17.28 -4.65
N ARG A 270 16.99 17.42 -3.33
CA ARG A 270 17.95 16.76 -2.45
C ARG A 270 17.38 15.43 -1.98
N LEU A 271 18.04 14.33 -2.32
CA LEU A 271 17.60 13.00 -1.91
C LEU A 271 17.72 12.79 -0.40
N SER A 272 16.70 12.16 0.19
CA SER A 272 16.67 11.74 1.60
C SER A 272 17.05 10.27 1.79
N ALA A 273 16.83 9.44 0.75
CA ALA A 273 17.28 8.06 0.60
C ALA A 273 17.10 7.66 -0.88
N PRO A 274 17.94 6.78 -1.47
CA PRO A 274 19.01 5.98 -0.86
C PRO A 274 20.36 6.71 -0.70
N GLU A 275 20.63 7.75 -1.50
CA GLU A 275 21.87 8.53 -1.45
C GLU A 275 21.59 9.90 -0.84
N ARG A 276 21.80 10.03 0.48
CA ARG A 276 21.54 11.28 1.19
C ARG A 276 22.38 12.43 0.64
N ASP A 277 21.76 13.60 0.59
CA ASP A 277 22.37 14.88 0.22
C ASP A 277 22.84 15.01 -1.23
N LYS A 278 22.53 14.03 -2.09
CA LYS A 278 22.70 14.16 -3.53
C LYS A 278 21.64 15.09 -4.10
N GLU A 279 22.08 16.11 -4.82
CA GLU A 279 21.21 17.03 -5.55
C GLU A 279 21.00 16.54 -6.97
N LEU A 280 19.73 16.45 -7.37
CA LEU A 280 19.27 15.98 -8.67
C LEU A 280 18.33 17.01 -9.29
N TYR A 281 18.17 16.93 -10.61
CA TYR A 281 17.37 17.85 -11.40
C TYR A 281 16.23 17.11 -12.10
N TYR A 282 15.03 17.66 -12.04
CA TYR A 282 13.82 17.05 -12.59
C TYR A 282 12.98 18.09 -13.35
N PRO A 283 12.23 17.66 -14.38
CA PRO A 283 11.19 18.49 -14.98
C PRO A 283 10.08 18.80 -13.96
N PRO A 284 9.34 19.92 -14.13
CA PRO A 284 8.30 20.36 -13.20
C PRO A 284 7.01 19.52 -13.22
#